data_AF-A0A9X0RR93-F1
#
_entry.id   AF-A0A9X0RR93-F1
#
_cell.length_a   1.000
_cell.length_b   1.000
_cell.length_c   1.000
_cell.angle_alpha   90.00
_cell.angle_beta   90.00
_cell.angle_gamma   90.00
#
_symmetry.space_group_name_H-M   'P 1'
#
loop_
_entity.id
_entity.type
_entity.pdbx_description
1 polymer ?
#
loop_
_entity_poly.entity_id
_entity_poly.type
_entity_poly.pdbx_seq_one_letter_code
_entity_poly.pdbx_strand_id
1 'polypeptide(L)'
;MKENDEKWLGVLRQMVSGHSTQANQIWERLSEHQRGVILHAAGLKARHCRYSWEQFSSRELHQIKRGLQRLKCMVEMFKGLGSLAFQQEKKPTPSALHAARSVPTVPGTPAHELIQARQQLRDNSANRAH
;
A
#
# COMPACT_ATOMS: atom_id res chain seq x y z
N MET A 1 13.94 11.69 -7.07
CA MET A 1 13.26 12.01 -5.80
C MET A 1 13.18 13.54 -5.74
N LYS A 2 12.00 14.14 -5.55
CA LYS A 2 11.86 15.61 -5.61
C LYS A 2 12.45 16.23 -4.35
N GLU A 3 13.00 17.44 -4.43
CA GLU A 3 13.59 18.16 -3.28
C GLU A 3 12.61 18.30 -2.09
N ASN A 4 11.31 18.37 -2.38
CA ASN A 4 10.25 18.39 -1.38
C ASN A 4 10.11 17.08 -0.58
N ASP A 5 10.45 15.93 -1.18
CA ASP A 5 10.32 14.62 -0.55
C ASP A 5 11.38 14.47 0.55
N GLU A 6 12.63 14.85 0.29
CA GLU A 6 13.72 14.81 1.28
C GLU A 6 13.49 15.76 2.45
N LYS A 7 12.98 16.98 2.17
CA LYS A 7 12.57 17.93 3.22
C LYS A 7 11.49 17.33 4.11
N TRP A 8 10.48 16.69 3.51
CA TRP A 8 9.40 16.03 4.23
C TRP A 8 9.88 14.85 5.10
N LEU A 9 10.81 14.04 4.59
CA LEU A 9 11.42 12.96 5.37
C LEU A 9 12.23 13.48 6.57
N GLY A 10 12.91 14.61 6.42
CA GLY A 10 13.57 15.30 7.52
C GLY A 10 12.61 15.66 8.66
N VAL A 11 11.42 16.17 8.31
CA VAL A 11 10.37 16.54 9.25
C VAL A 11 9.85 15.32 10.02
N LEU A 12 9.58 14.21 9.33
CA LEU A 12 9.14 12.95 9.97
C LEU A 12 10.19 12.41 10.96
N ARG A 13 11.48 12.49 10.61
CA ARG A 13 12.57 12.05 11.50
C ARG A 13 12.65 12.90 12.77
N GLN A 14 12.48 14.22 12.64
CA GLN A 14 12.45 15.12 13.80
C GLN A 14 11.27 14.86 14.73
N MET A 15 10.07 14.57 14.22
CA MET A 15 8.92 14.25 15.09
C MET A 15 9.12 12.96 15.89
N VAL A 16 9.84 11.96 15.36
CA VAL A 16 10.08 10.69 16.06
C VAL A 16 11.13 10.85 17.18
N SER A 17 12.17 11.63 16.92
CA SER A 17 13.33 11.78 17.80
C SER A 17 13.27 13.01 18.72
N GLY A 18 12.35 13.95 18.46
CA GLY A 18 12.27 15.26 19.13
C GLY A 18 11.55 15.26 20.47
N HIS A 19 11.74 16.33 21.23
CA HIS A 19 11.02 16.60 22.48
C HIS A 19 9.57 17.03 22.17
N SER A 20 8.62 16.83 23.11
CA SER A 20 7.18 17.10 22.92
C SER A 20 6.87 18.48 22.32
N THR A 21 7.64 19.51 22.72
CA THR A 21 7.52 20.89 22.22
C THR A 21 7.85 21.05 20.74
N GLN A 22 8.83 20.30 20.23
CA GLN A 22 9.18 20.31 18.80
C GLN A 22 8.15 19.55 17.98
N ALA A 23 7.65 18.42 18.49
CA ALA A 23 6.60 17.65 17.81
C ALA A 23 5.33 18.49 17.61
N ASN A 24 4.95 19.29 18.62
CA ASN A 24 3.87 20.27 18.51
C ASN A 24 4.11 21.26 17.36
N GLN A 25 5.23 22.00 17.41
CA GLN A 25 5.54 23.00 16.38
C GLN A 25 5.59 22.43 14.96
N ILE A 26 6.12 21.21 14.83
CA ILE A 26 6.16 20.52 13.54
C ILE A 26 4.75 20.18 13.07
N TRP A 27 3.93 19.59 13.94
CA TRP A 27 2.55 19.22 13.62
C TRP A 27 1.76 20.42 13.09
N GLU A 28 1.90 21.58 13.73
CA GLU A 28 1.18 22.79 13.32
C GLU A 28 1.60 23.32 11.94
N ARG A 29 2.81 23.00 11.47
CA ARG A 29 3.27 23.38 10.13
C ARG A 29 2.82 22.41 9.03
N LEU A 30 2.32 21.23 9.38
CA LEU A 30 1.93 20.22 8.40
C LEU A 30 0.59 20.56 7.75
N SER A 31 0.49 20.32 6.44
CA SER A 31 -0.79 20.38 5.73
C SER A 31 -1.73 19.26 6.19
N GLU A 32 -3.04 19.43 6.02
CA GLU A 32 -4.02 18.38 6.37
C GLU A 32 -3.73 17.05 5.65
N HIS A 33 -3.21 17.11 4.42
CA HIS A 33 -2.82 15.92 3.66
C HIS A 33 -1.65 15.17 4.34
N GLN A 34 -0.60 15.88 4.73
CA GLN A 34 0.54 15.31 5.46
C GLN A 34 0.13 14.74 6.81
N ARG A 35 -0.72 15.45 7.55
CA ARG A 35 -1.32 14.96 8.81
C ARG A 35 -2.12 13.69 8.55
N GLY A 36 -2.88 13.62 7.45
CA GLY A 36 -3.65 12.45 7.05
C GLY A 36 -2.79 11.19 6.88
N VAL A 37 -1.61 11.30 6.25
CA VAL A 37 -0.67 10.18 6.11
C VAL A 37 -0.18 9.68 7.47
N ILE A 38 0.17 10.60 8.37
CA ILE A 38 0.62 10.25 9.73
C ILE A 38 -0.51 9.55 10.51
N LEU A 39 -1.72 10.09 10.46
CA LEU A 39 -2.89 9.54 11.15
C LEU A 39 -3.24 8.15 10.62
N HIS A 40 -3.17 7.94 9.31
CA HIS A 40 -3.39 6.64 8.70
C HIS A 40 -2.37 5.61 9.22
N ALA A 41 -1.08 5.96 9.23
CA ALA A 41 -0.04 5.10 9.79
C ALA A 41 -0.20 4.85 11.30
N ALA A 42 -0.74 5.82 12.03
CA ALA A 42 -1.04 5.71 13.46
C ALA A 42 -2.30 4.87 13.75
N GLY A 43 -3.13 4.57 12.76
CA GLY A 43 -4.44 3.93 12.94
C GLY A 43 -5.48 4.87 13.57
N LEU A 44 -5.30 6.17 13.41
CA LEU A 44 -6.20 7.21 13.89
C LEU A 44 -7.18 7.66 12.80
N LYS A 45 -8.29 8.25 13.23
CA LYS A 45 -9.36 8.68 12.32
C LYS A 45 -8.92 9.90 11.53
N ALA A 46 -9.22 9.91 10.22
CA ALA A 46 -8.82 10.99 9.31
C ALA A 46 -9.28 12.38 9.77
N ARG A 47 -10.46 12.49 10.40
CA ARG A 47 -10.98 13.76 10.96
C ARG A 47 -10.05 14.45 11.97
N HIS A 48 -9.11 13.72 12.59
CA HIS A 48 -8.14 14.31 13.51
C HIS A 48 -7.07 15.12 12.77
N CYS A 49 -7.10 15.21 11.43
CA CYS A 49 -6.17 16.06 10.68
C CYS A 49 -6.32 17.55 11.03
N ARG A 50 -7.52 17.96 11.48
CA ARG A 50 -7.83 19.32 11.92
C ARG A 50 -7.50 19.58 13.38
N TYR A 51 -7.03 18.56 14.11
CA TYR A 51 -6.70 18.74 15.51
C TYR A 51 -5.42 19.56 15.65
N SER A 52 -5.40 20.44 16.65
CA SER A 52 -4.14 20.95 17.18
C SER A 52 -3.46 19.88 18.02
N TRP A 53 -2.14 19.98 18.21
CA TRP A 53 -1.37 18.97 18.94
C TRP A 53 -1.90 18.69 20.35
N GLU A 54 -2.40 19.72 21.03
CA GLU A 54 -2.91 19.64 22.41
C GLU A 54 -4.27 18.94 22.54
N GLN A 55 -5.00 18.79 21.43
CA GLN A 55 -6.29 18.08 21.40
C GLN A 55 -6.13 16.56 21.43
N PHE A 56 -4.92 16.04 21.23
CA PHE A 56 -4.66 14.61 21.32
C PHE A 56 -4.48 14.17 22.77
N SER A 57 -5.14 13.06 23.11
CA SER A 57 -4.85 12.36 24.36
C SER A 57 -3.45 11.74 24.36
N SER A 58 -2.89 11.46 25.55
CA SER A 58 -1.59 10.78 25.66
C SER A 58 -1.55 9.44 24.92
N ARG A 59 -2.68 8.73 24.87
CA ARG A 59 -2.82 7.48 24.10
C ARG A 59 -2.69 7.73 22.60
N GLU A 60 -3.36 8.75 22.08
CA GLU A 60 -3.29 9.11 20.66
C GLU A 60 -1.90 9.62 20.28
N LEU A 61 -1.26 10.42 21.14
CA LEU A 61 0.12 10.85 20.95
C LEU A 61 1.08 9.65 20.88
N HIS A 62 0.86 8.63 21.71
CA HIS A 62 1.63 7.37 21.63
C HIS A 62 1.38 6.64 20.31
N GLN A 63 0.13 6.60 19.82
CA GLN A 63 -0.21 6.01 18.52
C GLN A 63 0.44 6.77 17.36
N ILE A 64 0.44 8.11 17.41
CA ILE A 64 1.13 8.98 16.44
C ILE A 64 2.62 8.65 16.41
N LYS A 65 3.29 8.56 17.56
CA LYS A 65 4.70 8.15 17.65
C LYS A 65 4.95 6.80 16.99
N ARG A 66 4.10 5.79 17.26
CA ARG A 66 4.21 4.45 16.64
C ARG A 66 3.93 4.47 15.14
N GLY A 67 3.02 5.33 14.66
CA GLY A 67 2.75 5.53 13.24
C GLY A 67 3.94 6.15 12.52
N LEU A 68 4.53 7.20 13.09
CA LEU A 68 5.72 7.84 12.56
C LEU A 68 6.93 6.89 12.51
N GLN A 69 7.13 6.06 13.54
CA GLN A 69 8.17 5.03 13.54
C GLN A 69 7.98 4.03 12.39
N ARG A 70 6.74 3.58 12.14
CA ARG A 70 6.43 2.70 11.00
C ARG A 70 6.75 3.36 9.67
N LEU A 71 6.34 4.62 9.49
CA LEU A 71 6.67 5.39 8.28
C LEU A 71 8.20 5.51 8.08
N LYS A 72 8.95 5.79 9.14
CA LYS A 72 10.42 5.83 9.08
C LYS A 72 11.01 4.49 8.64
N CYS A 73 10.56 3.38 9.23
CA CYS A 73 11.02 2.04 8.84
C CYS A 73 10.67 1.73 7.37
N MET A 74 9.48 2.09 6.90
CA MET A 74 9.10 1.92 5.50
C MET A 74 10.04 2.72 4.59
N VAL A 75 10.28 4.00 4.90
CA VAL A 75 11.17 4.84 4.09
C VAL A 75 12.58 4.26 4.02
N GLU A 76 13.17 3.83 5.14
CA GLU A 76 14.52 3.26 5.13
C GLU A 76 14.56 1.91 4.39
N MET A 77 13.54 1.06 4.54
CA MET A 77 13.43 -0.22 3.84
C MET A 77 13.32 -0.04 2.32
N PHE A 78 12.62 1.00 1.87
CA PHE A 78 12.39 1.28 0.45
C PHE A 78 13.38 2.28 -0.15
N LYS A 79 14.38 2.74 0.62
CA LYS A 79 15.34 3.76 0.20
C LYS A 79 16.18 3.37 -1.03
N GLY A 80 16.42 2.08 -1.22
CA GLY A 80 17.14 1.53 -2.37
C GLY A 80 16.25 1.18 -3.58
N LEU A 81 14.92 1.26 -3.43
CA LEU A 81 13.98 0.90 -4.47
C LEU A 81 13.62 2.14 -5.27
N GLY A 82 14.03 2.15 -6.55
CA GLY A 82 13.69 3.23 -7.48
C GLY A 82 12.19 3.31 -7.76
N SER A 83 11.72 4.39 -8.39
CA SER A 83 10.28 4.59 -8.71
C SER A 83 9.64 3.44 -9.50
N LEU A 84 10.46 2.65 -10.20
CA LEU A 84 10.05 1.47 -10.97
C LEU A 84 9.62 0.29 -10.09
N ALA A 85 10.08 0.20 -8.84
CA ALA A 85 9.75 -0.90 -7.94
C ALA A 85 8.28 -0.91 -7.48
N PHE A 86 7.58 0.23 -7.64
CA PHE A 86 6.18 0.40 -7.27
C PHE A 86 5.27 0.59 -8.48
N GLN A 87 5.78 0.36 -9.70
CA GLN A 87 4.90 0.30 -10.85
C GLN A 87 3.99 -0.91 -10.69
N GLN A 88 2.70 -0.62 -10.59
CA GLN A 88 1.67 -1.62 -10.76
C GLN A 88 1.88 -2.24 -12.15
N GLU A 89 2.03 -3.57 -12.24
CA GLU A 89 2.07 -4.23 -13.55
C GLU A 89 0.90 -3.73 -14.37
N LYS A 90 1.18 -3.15 -15.54
CA LYS A 90 0.13 -2.71 -16.46
C LYS A 90 -0.79 -3.90 -16.68
N LYS A 91 -2.09 -3.71 -16.42
CA LYS A 91 -3.11 -4.72 -16.77
C LYS A 91 -2.81 -5.20 -18.19
N PRO A 92 -2.67 -6.53 -18.40
CA PRO A 92 -2.33 -7.05 -19.71
C PRO A 92 -3.37 -6.56 -20.71
N THR A 93 -2.91 -6.09 -21.86
CA THR A 93 -3.80 -5.60 -22.91
C THR A 93 -4.73 -6.74 -23.36
N PRO A 94 -5.95 -6.44 -23.84
CA PRO A 94 -6.84 -7.47 -24.36
C PRO A 94 -6.17 -8.36 -25.41
N SER A 95 -5.29 -7.78 -26.24
CA SER A 95 -4.48 -8.51 -27.22
C SER A 95 -3.50 -9.51 -26.56
N ALA A 96 -2.81 -9.12 -25.50
CA ALA A 96 -1.92 -10.01 -24.75
C ALA A 96 -2.69 -11.16 -24.07
N LEU A 97 -3.90 -10.87 -23.55
CA LEU A 97 -4.79 -11.90 -23.00
C LEU A 97 -5.30 -12.87 -24.07
N HIS A 98 -5.64 -12.36 -25.26
CA HIS A 98 -6.03 -13.20 -26.40
C HIS A 98 -4.87 -14.08 -26.87
N ALA A 99 -3.66 -13.52 -26.99
CA ALA A 99 -2.46 -14.26 -27.35
C ALA A 99 -2.16 -15.38 -26.34
N ALA A 100 -2.25 -15.10 -25.04
CA ALA A 100 -2.06 -16.09 -23.98
C ALA A 100 -3.11 -17.21 -24.03
N ARG A 101 -4.36 -16.88 -24.38
CA ARG A 101 -5.45 -17.86 -24.56
C ARG A 101 -5.28 -18.72 -25.81
N SER A 102 -4.61 -18.22 -26.84
CA SER A 102 -4.31 -18.97 -28.06
C SER A 102 -3.08 -19.87 -27.96
N VAL A 103 -2.35 -19.84 -26.84
CA VAL A 103 -1.21 -20.74 -26.64
C VAL A 103 -1.75 -22.17 -26.44
N PRO A 104 -1.41 -23.11 -27.34
CA PRO A 104 -1.82 -24.50 -27.17
C PRO A 104 -1.22 -25.04 -25.87
N THR A 105 -2.07 -25.62 -25.03
CA THR A 105 -1.65 -26.16 -23.75
C THR A 105 -0.86 -27.44 -23.99
N VAL A 106 0.38 -27.51 -23.50
CA VAL A 106 1.23 -28.69 -23.69
C VAL A 106 0.67 -29.87 -22.88
N PRO A 107 0.52 -31.06 -23.48
CA PRO A 107 0.10 -32.27 -22.76
C PRO A 107 1.01 -32.57 -21.57
N GLY A 108 0.43 -32.98 -20.45
CA GLY A 108 1.18 -33.30 -19.22
C GLY A 108 1.53 -32.10 -18.33
N THR A 109 1.07 -30.90 -18.68
CA THR A 109 1.13 -29.74 -17.76
C THR A 109 -0.10 -29.68 -16.85
N PRO A 110 0.02 -29.15 -15.62
CA PRO A 110 -1.13 -28.98 -14.72
C PRO A 110 -2.28 -28.17 -15.33
N ALA A 111 -1.97 -27.25 -16.24
CA ALA A 111 -2.96 -26.47 -16.98
C ALA A 111 -3.78 -27.34 -17.95
N HIS A 112 -3.14 -28.30 -18.63
CA HIS A 112 -3.82 -29.23 -19.54
C HIS A 112 -4.79 -30.15 -18.79
N GLU A 113 -4.37 -30.69 -17.65
CA GLU A 113 -5.20 -31.55 -16.79
C GLU A 113 -6.43 -30.78 -16.25
N LEU A 114 -6.24 -29.54 -15.82
CA LEU A 114 -7.34 -28.69 -15.35
C LEU A 114 -8.37 -28.36 -16.43
N ILE A 115 -7.91 -28.13 -17.68
CA ILE A 115 -8.80 -27.90 -18.81
C ILE A 115 -9.60 -29.17 -19.11
N GLN A 116 -8.93 -30.32 -19.16
CA GLN A 116 -9.57 -31.61 -19.41
C GLN A 116 -10.61 -31.98 -18.33
N ALA A 117 -10.26 -31.79 -17.05
CA ALA A 117 -11.18 -32.02 -15.94
C ALA A 117 -12.42 -31.10 -16.01
N ARG A 118 -12.26 -29.84 -16.42
CA ARG A 118 -13.39 -28.93 -16.66
C ARG A 118 -14.28 -29.37 -17.81
N GLN A 119 -13.70 -29.86 -18.90
CA GLN A 119 -14.46 -30.41 -20.02
C GLN A 119 -15.32 -31.60 -19.56
N GLN A 120 -14.72 -32.55 -18.85
CA GLN A 120 -15.43 -33.72 -18.33
C GLN A 120 -16.60 -33.35 -17.39
N LEU A 121 -16.43 -32.33 -16.54
CA LEU A 121 -17.50 -31.84 -15.68
C LEU A 121 -18.65 -31.20 -16.48
N ARG A 122 -18.34 -30.49 -17.58
CA ARG A 122 -19.34 -29.94 -18.50
C ARG A 122 -20.12 -31.03 -19.22
N ASP A 123 -19.43 -32.05 -19.72
CA ASP A 123 -20.07 -33.14 -20.47
C ASP A 123 -20.94 -34.00 -19.56
N ASN A 124 -20.50 -34.26 -18.32
CA ASN A 124 -21.29 -34.96 -17.31
C ASN A 124 -22.51 -34.17 -16.83
N SER A 125 -22.44 -32.83 -16.80
CA SER A 125 -23.60 -32.01 -16.43
C SER A 125 -24.61 -31.91 -17.57
N ALA A 126 -24.17 -31.89 -18.83
CA ALA A 126 -25.04 -31.96 -20.00
C ALA A 126 -25.77 -33.31 -20.10
N ASN A 127 -25.08 -34.43 -19.83
CA ASN A 127 -25.68 -35.78 -19.84
C ASN A 127 -26.64 -36.05 -18.68
N ARG A 128 -26.60 -35.28 -17.59
CA ARG A 128 -27.55 -35.39 -16.46
C ARG A 128 -28.85 -34.62 -16.66
N ALA A 129 -28.93 -33.77 -17.69
CA ALA A 129 -30.10 -32.94 -17.98
C ALA A 129 -31.05 -33.58 -19.02
N HIS A 130 -30.72 -34.79 -19.50
CA HIS A 130 -31.56 -35.65 -20.33
C HIS A 130 -31.96 -36.90 -19.52
#